data_AF-A0A349MTH5-F1
#
_entry.id   AF-A0A349MTH5-F1
#
_cell.length_a   1.000
_cell.length_b   1.000
_cell.length_c   1.000
_cell.angle_alpha   90.00
_cell.angle_beta   90.00
_cell.angle_gamma   90.00
#
_symmetry.space_group_name_H-M   'P 1'
#
loop_
_entity.id
_entity.type
_entity.pdbx_description
1 polymer ?
#
loop_
_entity_poly.entity_id
_entity_poly.type
_entity_poly.pdbx_seq_one_letter_code
_entity_poly.pdbx_strand_id
1 'polypeptide(L)' 'MKLLSFHFAGQSILSWGLQIALIIVAWLVYDRQIPNNLITIISVMGLMGLTYMSLAKDAKGTSK' A
#
# COMPACT_ATOMS: atom_id res chain seq x y z
N MET A 1 -2.88 2.58 -19.88
CA MET A 1 -4.12 2.56 -19.07
C MET A 1 -4.85 1.19 -19.08
N LYS A 2 -4.16 0.06 -19.26
CA LYS A 2 -4.76 -1.30 -19.17
C LYS A 2 -4.28 -2.12 -17.96
N LEU A 3 -3.12 -1.80 -17.38
CA LEU A 3 -2.59 -2.52 -16.21
C LEU A 3 -3.36 -2.23 -14.91
N LEU A 4 -3.81 -0.98 -14.70
CA LEU A 4 -4.49 -0.57 -13.47
C LEU A 4 -5.88 -1.20 -13.26
N SER A 5 -6.46 -1.78 -14.31
CA SER A 5 -7.77 -2.44 -14.26
C SER A 5 -7.66 -3.97 -14.22
N PHE A 6 -6.44 -4.51 -14.24
CA PHE A 6 -6.22 -5.94 -14.09
C PHE A 6 -6.43 -6.31 -12.63
N HIS A 7 -7.57 -6.95 -12.36
CA HIS A 7 -7.90 -7.47 -11.05
C HIS A 7 -7.25 -8.84 -10.89
N PHE A 8 -6.34 -8.95 -9.92
CA PHE A 8 -5.71 -10.21 -9.55
C PHE A 8 -6.21 -10.59 -8.16
N ALA A 9 -6.80 -11.80 -8.04
CA ALA A 9 -7.42 -12.27 -6.79
C ALA A 9 -8.49 -11.32 -6.20
N GLY A 10 -9.26 -10.64 -7.05
CA GLY A 10 -10.37 -9.77 -6.62
C GLY A 10 -9.98 -8.37 -6.13
N GLN A 11 -8.71 -7.98 -6.24
CA GLN A 11 -8.23 -6.61 -5.99
C GLN A 11 -7.39 -6.10 -7.17
N SER A 12 -7.32 -4.79 -7.36
CA SER A 12 -6.49 -4.23 -8.43
C SER A 12 -5.02 -4.48 -8.15
N ILE A 13 -4.22 -4.64 -9.21
CA ILE A 13 -2.76 -4.76 -9.12
C ILE A 13 -2.11 -3.58 -8.34
N LEU A 14 -2.79 -2.43 -8.33
CA LEU A 14 -2.37 -1.25 -7.58
C LEU A 14 -2.41 -1.48 -6.06
N SER A 15 -3.48 -2.10 -5.53
CA SER A 15 -3.58 -2.48 -4.12
C SER A 15 -2.45 -3.43 -3.73
N TRP A 16 -2.17 -4.41 -4.60
CA TRP A 16 -1.06 -5.35 -4.43
C TRP A 16 0.30 -4.65 -4.33
N GLY A 17 0.58 -3.69 -5.22
CA GLY A 17 1.82 -2.91 -5.18
C GLY A 17 1.98 -2.09 -3.90
N LEU A 18 0.89 -1.46 -3.44
CA LEU A 18 0.86 -0.69 -2.19
C LEU A 18 1.08 -1.57 -0.95
N GLN A 19 0.54 -2.79 -0.94
CA GLN A 19 0.77 -3.76 0.13
C GLN A 19 2.23 -4.25 0.16
N ILE A 20 2.82 -4.57 -1.00
CA ILE A 20 4.24 -4.96 -1.09
C ILE A 20 5.13 -3.80 -0.60
N ALA A 21 4.82 -2.56 -0.98
CA ALA A 21 5.55 -1.39 -0.51
C ALA A 21 5.53 -1.26 1.02
N LEU A 22 4.39 -1.52 1.68
CA LEU A 22 4.30 -1.54 3.14
C LEU A 22 5.20 -2.61 3.77
N ILE A 23 5.27 -3.80 3.18
CA ILE A 23 6.13 -4.89 3.67
C ILE A 23 7.61 -4.50 3.55
N ILE A 24 8.02 -3.93 2.41
CA ILE A 24 9.39 -3.45 2.18
C ILE A 24 9.76 -2.38 3.21
N VAL A 25 8.87 -1.42 3.46
CA VAL A 25 9.08 -0.38 4.47
C VAL A 25 9.22 -0.99 5.87
N ALA A 26 8.39 -1.97 6.23
CA ALA A 26 8.51 -2.65 7.52
C ALA A 26 9.86 -3.37 7.68
N TRP A 27 10.36 -4.00 6.61
CA TRP A 27 11.69 -4.60 6.59
C TRP A 27 12.82 -3.58 6.72
N LEU A 28 12.74 -2.45 6.01
CA LEU A 28 13.72 -1.37 6.11
C LEU A 28 13.79 -0.74 7.51
N VAL A 29 12.65 -0.67 8.21
CA VAL A 29 12.58 -0.24 9.61
C VAL A 29 13.18 -1.30 10.54
N TYR A 30 12.88 -2.58 10.30
CA TYR A 30 13.41 -3.70 11.10
C TYR A 30 14.94 -3.82 11.00
N ASP A 31 15.49 -3.74 9.77
CA ASP A 31 16.94 -3.76 9.52
C ASP A 31 17.66 -2.49 9.98
N ARG A 32 16.93 -1.51 10.54
CA ARG A 32 17.44 -0.18 10.95
C ARG A 32 18.12 0.59 9.81
N GLN A 33 17.84 0.23 8.55
CA GLN A 33 18.29 0.98 7.38
C GLN A 33 17.62 2.36 7.33
N ILE A 34 16.40 2.45 7.86
CA ILE A 34 15.71 3.72 8.08
C ILE A 34 15.62 3.98 9.59
N PRO A 35 15.96 5.19 10.06
CA PRO A 35 15.81 5.53 11.47
C PRO A 35 14.34 5.45 11.88
N ASN A 36 14.05 4.77 12.98
CA ASN A 36 12.70 4.74 13.57
C ASN A 36 12.42 6.05 14.32
N ASN A 37 12.41 7.16 13.60
CA ASN A 37 12.11 8.49 14.11
C ASN A 37 10.72 8.93 13.67
N LEU A 38 10.29 10.09 14.16
CA LEU A 38 8.94 10.62 13.92
C LEU A 38 8.63 10.77 12.42
N ILE A 39 9.63 11.11 11.60
CA ILE A 39 9.48 11.29 10.16
C ILE A 39 9.12 9.97 9.47
N THR A 40 9.81 8.89 9.83
CA THR A 40 9.54 7.55 9.32
C THR A 40 8.15 7.10 9.71
N ILE A 41 7.74 7.31 10.96
CA ILE A 41 6.40 6.99 11.45
C ILE A 41 5.33 7.75 10.65
N ILE A 42 5.49 9.06 10.47
CA ILE A 42 4.55 9.88 9.69
C ILE A 42 4.48 9.43 8.22
N SER A 43 5.63 9.08 7.64
CA SER A 43 5.72 8.60 6.25
C SER A 43 5.02 7.26 6.08
N VAL A 44 5.22 6.32 7.01
CA VAL A 44 4.54 5.01 7.03
C VAL A 44 3.04 5.19 7.23
N MET A 45 2.62 6.05 8.16
CA MET A 45 1.19 6.35 8.37
C MET A 45 0.54 6.95 7.12
N GLY A 46 1.22 7.85 6.43
CA GLY A 46 0.75 8.40 5.15
C GLY A 46 0.62 7.32 4.06
N LEU A 47 1.64 6.47 3.91
CA LEU A 47 1.62 5.36 2.96
C LEU A 47 0.47 4.38 3.28
N MET A 48 0.28 4.05 4.55
CA MET A 48 -0.78 3.16 5.01
C MET A 48 -2.17 3.75 4.74
N GLY A 49 -2.35 5.05 4.92
CA GLY A 49 -3.58 5.77 4.56
C GLY A 49 -3.87 5.72 3.06
N LEU A 50 -2.85 5.90 2.22
CA LEU A 50 -2.98 5.77 0.75
C LEU A 50 -3.32 4.34 0.33
N THR A 51 -2.69 3.34 0.96
CA THR A 51 -3.01 1.92 0.73
C THR A 51 -4.47 1.63 1.08
N TYR A 52 -4.94 2.07 2.25
CA TYR A 52 -6.33 1.90 2.65
C TYR A 52 -7.31 2.57 1.69
N MET A 53 -7.01 3.79 1.25
CA MET A 53 -7.84 4.50 0.28
C MET A 53 -7.88 3.80 -1.09
N SER A 54 -6.75 3.21 -1.52
CA SER A 54 -6.70 2.38 -2.73
C SER A 54 -7.56 1.13 -2.59
N LEU A 55 -7.44 0.42 -1.46
CA LEU A 55 -8.27 -0.76 -1.13
C LEU A 55 -9.77 -0.42 -1.08
N ALA A 56 -10.13 0.69 -0.45
CA ALA A 56 -11.52 1.13 -0.34
C ALA A 56 -12.14 1.49 -1.70
N LYS A 57 -11.34 2.03 -2.62
CA LYS A 57 -11.76 2.28 -4.01
C LYS A 57 -11.95 0.99 -4.79
N ASP A 58 -11.03 0.03 -4.66
CA ASP A 58 -11.17 -1.29 -5.27
C ASP A 58 -12.42 -2.01 -4.74
N ALA A 59 -12.66 -2.00 -3.42
CA ALA A 59 -13.83 -2.63 -2.80
C ALA A 59 -15.17 -2.05 -3.29
N LYS A 60 -15.22 -0.73 -3.55
CA LYS A 60 -16.41 -0.09 -4.15
C LYS A 60 -16.61 -0.48 -5.61
N GLY A 61 -15.54 -0.80 -6.35
CA GLY A 61 -15.60 -1.23 -7.75
C GLY A 61 -16.22 -2.62 -7.93
N THR A 62 -16.06 -3.52 -6.96
CA THR A 62 -16.64 -4.88 -6.98
C THR A 62 -18.10 -4.93 -6.50
N SER A 63 -18.59 -3.89 -5.81
CA SER A 63 -19.96 -3.82 -5.26
C SER A 63 -20.99 -3.20 -6.21
N LYS A 64 -20.69 -3.08 -7.51
CA LYS A 64 -21.61 -2.59 -8.54
C LYS A 64 -21.94 -3.65 -9.56
#